data_AF-A0A955FN56-F1
#
_entry.id   AF-A0A955FN56-F1
#
_cell.length_a   1.000
_cell.length_b   1.000
_cell.length_c   1.000
_cell.angle_alpha   90.00
_cell.angle_beta   90.00
_cell.angle_gamma   90.00
#
_symmetry.space_group_name_H-M   'P 1'
#
loop_
_entity.id
_entity.type
_entity.pdbx_description
1 polymer ?
#
loop_
_entity_poly.entity_id
_entity_poly.type
_entity_poly.pdbx_seq_one_letter_code
_entity_poly.pdbx_strand_id
1 'polypeptide(L)'
;MSQFADFILKLLPIYLLIGAGFVMGKRLPVKRDTISNLLIYLIAPVVIFNSVYTTQLSLQTTVLPVMFFVLCSAMGLFAYWFNAGLPTKQRGVLAFAGGSGNTGYFGIPVALALFGEASVGLVVLCV
;
A
#
# COMPACT_ATOMS: atom_id res chain seq x y z
N MET A 1 20.36 18.61 -3.87
CA MET A 1 19.74 18.50 -2.53
C MET A 1 18.32 19.09 -2.45
N SER A 2 17.93 20.05 -3.31
CA SER A 2 16.57 20.62 -3.33
C SER A 2 15.46 19.58 -3.57
N GLN A 3 15.61 18.71 -4.58
CA GLN A 3 14.58 17.73 -4.91
C GLN A 3 14.24 16.78 -3.75
N PHE A 4 15.24 16.33 -2.99
CA PHE A 4 15.01 15.45 -1.84
C PHE A 4 14.20 16.14 -0.74
N ALA A 5 14.48 17.42 -0.48
CA ALA A 5 13.69 18.22 0.46
C ALA A 5 12.25 18.40 -0.03
N ASP A 6 12.05 18.62 -1.33
CA ASP A 6 10.71 18.74 -1.93
C ASP A 6 9.88 17.46 -1.77
N PHE A 7 10.50 16.28 -1.94
CA PHE A 7 9.84 15.00 -1.69
C PHE A 7 9.39 14.87 -0.23
N ILE A 8 10.26 15.20 0.72
CA ILE A 8 9.91 15.14 2.15
C ILE A 8 8.75 16.09 2.47
N LEU A 9 8.78 17.32 1.94
CA LEU A 9 7.74 18.31 2.16
C LEU A 9 6.39 17.86 1.60
N LYS A 10 6.36 17.22 0.43
CA LYS A 10 5.13 16.65 -0.14
C LYS A 10 4.56 15.49 0.67
N LEU A 11 5.41 14.71 1.35
CA LEU A 11 4.98 13.59 2.18
C LEU A 11 4.64 13.99 3.62
N LEU A 12 5.10 15.15 4.08
CA LEU A 12 4.88 15.65 5.42
C LEU A 12 3.40 15.61 5.86
N PRO A 13 2.41 16.02 5.04
CA PRO A 13 1.00 15.94 5.41
C PRO A 13 0.55 14.52 5.74
N ILE A 14 1.03 13.53 4.99
CA ILE A 14 0.68 12.11 5.20
C ILE A 14 1.23 11.64 6.56
N TYR A 15 2.49 11.95 6.86
CA TYR A 15 3.09 11.60 8.15
C TYR A 15 2.42 12.31 9.33
N LEU A 16 2.00 13.57 9.15
CA LEU A 16 1.24 14.31 10.17
C LEU A 16 -0.12 13.66 10.41
N LEU A 17 -0.83 13.21 9.36
CA LEU A 17 -2.08 12.47 9.50
C LEU A 17 -1.91 11.14 10.23
N ILE A 18 -0.83 10.39 9.93
CA ILE A 18 -0.49 9.16 10.64
C ILE A 18 -0.25 9.45 12.13
N GLY A 19 0.51 10.51 12.44
CA GLY A 19 0.77 10.94 13.81
C GLY A 19 -0.51 11.36 14.55
N ALA A 20 -1.38 12.14 13.89
CA ALA A 20 -2.67 12.53 14.43
C ALA A 20 -3.57 11.31 14.71
N GLY A 21 -3.64 10.37 13.76
CA GLY A 21 -4.37 9.11 13.93
C GLY A 21 -3.85 8.27 15.09
N PHE A 22 -2.53 8.22 15.29
CA PHE A 22 -1.92 7.54 16.43
C PHE A 22 -2.31 8.19 17.77
N VAL A 23 -2.26 9.52 17.86
CA VAL A 23 -2.66 10.26 19.08
C VAL A 23 -4.15 10.07 19.36
N MET A 24 -5.00 10.19 18.34
CA MET A 24 -6.45 9.99 18.44
C MET A 24 -6.79 8.56 18.87
N GLY A 25 -6.14 7.56 18.28
CA GLY A 25 -6.34 6.15 18.63
C GLY A 25 -5.90 5.80 20.06
N LYS A 26 -5.06 6.63 20.71
CA LYS A 26 -4.73 6.51 22.14
C LYS A 26 -5.70 7.24 23.06
N ARG A 27 -6.31 8.34 22.59
CA ARG A 27 -7.16 9.22 23.41
C ARG A 27 -8.65 8.90 23.31
N LEU A 28 -9.10 8.39 22.18
CA LEU A 28 -10.51 8.06 21.92
C LEU A 28 -10.74 6.54 22.09
N PRO A 29 -11.94 6.11 22.53
CA PRO A 29 -12.28 4.69 22.68
C PRO A 29 -12.57 4.03 21.32
N VAL A 30 -11.61 4.13 20.39
CA VAL A 30 -11.73 3.63 19.03
C VAL A 30 -11.34 2.16 18.98
N LYS A 31 -12.28 1.30 18.58
CA LYS A 31 -12.00 -0.12 18.33
C LYS A 31 -11.29 -0.26 16.98
N ARG A 32 -10.05 -0.74 17.02
CA ARG A 32 -9.22 -0.96 15.81
C ARG A 32 -9.91 -1.87 14.80
N ASP A 33 -10.52 -2.95 15.28
CA ASP A 33 -11.22 -3.94 14.43
C ASP A 33 -12.37 -3.31 13.65
N THR A 34 -13.10 -2.36 14.24
CA THR A 34 -14.19 -1.65 13.55
C THR A 34 -13.67 -0.82 12.39
N ILE A 35 -12.55 -0.10 12.58
CA ILE A 35 -11.90 0.66 11.50
C ILE A 35 -11.35 -0.28 10.43
N SER A 36 -10.65 -1.35 10.83
CA SER A 36 -10.11 -2.33 9.89
C SER A 36 -11.20 -2.98 9.04
N ASN A 37 -12.32 -3.37 9.64
CA ASN A 37 -13.45 -3.94 8.90
C ASN A 37 -14.04 -2.93 7.92
N LEU A 38 -14.22 -1.66 8.33
CA LEU A 38 -14.68 -0.61 7.41
C LEU A 38 -13.69 -0.43 6.25
N LEU A 39 -12.40 -0.42 6.53
CA LEU A 39 -11.35 -0.25 5.52
C LEU A 39 -11.29 -1.40 4.52
N ILE A 40 -11.40 -2.64 4.98
CA ILE A 40 -11.26 -3.85 4.15
C ILE A 40 -12.54 -4.14 3.37
N TYR A 41 -13.71 -4.03 4.00
CA TYR A 41 -14.97 -4.47 3.39
C TYR A 41 -15.72 -3.38 2.62
N LEU A 42 -15.45 -2.10 2.88
CA LEU A 42 -16.13 -0.99 2.21
C LEU A 42 -15.14 -0.10 1.45
N ILE A 43 -14.17 0.49 2.15
CA ILE A 43 -13.31 1.52 1.55
C ILE A 43 -12.43 0.92 0.44
N ALA A 44 -11.77 -0.22 0.69
CA ALA A 44 -10.91 -0.84 -0.31
C ALA A 44 -11.68 -1.24 -1.60
N PRO A 45 -12.83 -1.93 -1.54
CA PRO A 45 -13.62 -2.23 -2.73
C PRO A 45 -14.08 -0.98 -3.49
N VAL A 46 -14.51 0.06 -2.79
CA VAL A 46 -14.95 1.32 -3.41
C VAL A 46 -13.78 2.01 -4.11
N VAL A 47 -12.63 2.10 -3.46
CA VAL A 47 -11.42 2.72 -4.04
C VAL A 47 -10.93 1.93 -5.25
N ILE A 48 -10.90 0.59 -5.16
CA ILE A 48 -10.51 -0.27 -6.28
C ILE A 48 -11.45 -0.09 -7.46
N PHE A 49 -12.77 -0.16 -7.22
CA PHE A 49 -13.77 0.01 -8.28
C PHE A 49 -13.66 1.39 -8.94
N ASN A 50 -13.63 2.46 -8.15
CA ASN A 50 -13.51 3.81 -8.66
C ASN A 50 -12.24 3.96 -9.50
N SER A 51 -11.11 3.44 -9.01
CA SER A 51 -9.83 3.53 -9.72
C SER A 51 -9.87 2.79 -11.04
N VAL A 52 -10.38 1.56 -11.09
CA VAL A 52 -10.51 0.81 -12.35
C VAL A 52 -11.47 1.51 -13.31
N TYR A 53 -12.57 2.06 -12.81
CA TYR A 53 -13.56 2.77 -13.63
C TYR A 53 -13.02 4.07 -14.24
N THR A 54 -12.21 4.83 -13.50
CA THR A 54 -11.65 6.11 -13.97
C THR A 54 -10.34 5.97 -14.73
N THR A 55 -9.69 4.81 -14.67
CA THR A 55 -8.39 4.60 -15.32
C THR A 55 -8.58 4.24 -16.79
N GLN A 56 -7.88 4.95 -17.67
CA GLN A 56 -7.79 4.55 -19.07
C GLN A 56 -6.87 3.33 -19.18
N LEU A 57 -7.47 2.16 -19.41
CA LEU A 57 -6.73 0.93 -19.58
C LEU A 57 -6.13 0.86 -20.98
N SER A 58 -4.80 0.92 -21.07
CA SER A 58 -4.03 0.54 -22.25
C SER A 58 -3.38 -0.82 -22.06
N LEU A 59 -2.99 -1.46 -23.17
CA LEU A 59 -2.21 -2.71 -23.15
C LEU A 59 -0.94 -2.62 -22.29
N GLN A 60 -0.28 -1.45 -22.24
CA GLN A 60 0.88 -1.26 -21.36
C GLN A 60 0.48 -1.27 -19.88
N THR A 61 -0.64 -0.64 -19.53
CA THR A 61 -1.13 -0.56 -18.14
C THR A 61 -1.70 -1.89 -17.63
N THR A 62 -2.22 -2.75 -18.51
CA THR A 62 -2.77 -4.06 -18.10
C THR A 62 -1.67 -5.07 -17.73
N VAL A 63 -0.44 -4.88 -18.21
CA VAL A 63 0.71 -5.74 -17.87
C VAL A 63 1.26 -5.43 -16.47
N LEU A 64 1.06 -4.22 -15.96
CA LEU A 64 1.55 -3.78 -14.65
C LEU A 64 1.09 -4.70 -13.48
N PRO A 65 -0.19 -5.05 -13.33
CA PRO A 65 -0.64 -5.98 -12.29
C PRO A 65 0.11 -7.32 -12.34
N VAL A 66 0.32 -7.87 -13.53
CA VAL A 66 1.02 -9.15 -13.71
C VAL A 66 2.50 -9.02 -13.34
N MET A 67 3.15 -7.94 -13.76
CA MET A 67 4.54 -7.66 -13.36
C MET A 67 4.69 -7.54 -11.85
N PHE A 68 3.82 -6.75 -11.20
CA PHE A 68 3.85 -6.56 -9.76
C PHE A 68 3.53 -7.84 -8.99
N PHE A 69 2.57 -8.64 -9.47
CA PHE A 69 2.28 -9.95 -8.91
C PHE A 69 3.50 -10.87 -8.93
N VAL A 70 4.20 -10.95 -10.07
CA VAL A 70 5.41 -11.76 -10.21
C VAL A 70 6.53 -11.23 -9.31
N LEU A 71 6.75 -9.92 -9.28
CA LEU A 71 7.78 -9.29 -8.45
C LEU A 71 7.52 -9.53 -6.96
N CYS A 72 6.31 -9.25 -6.47
CA CYS A 72 5.93 -9.43 -5.07
C CYS A 72 5.97 -10.90 -4.66
N SER A 73 5.53 -11.80 -5.53
CA SER A 73 5.64 -13.25 -5.30
C SER A 73 7.10 -13.70 -5.23
N ALA A 74 7.95 -13.19 -6.13
CA ALA A 74 9.38 -13.49 -6.13
C ALA A 74 10.06 -12.97 -4.85
N MET A 75 9.72 -11.77 -4.38
CA MET A 75 10.22 -11.21 -3.13
C MET A 75 9.76 -12.03 -1.91
N GLY A 76 8.48 -12.41 -1.87
CA GLY A 76 7.94 -13.26 -0.81
C GLY A 76 8.58 -14.65 -0.77
N LEU A 77 8.75 -15.28 -1.93
CA LEU A 77 9.48 -16.54 -2.05
C LEU A 77 10.93 -16.35 -1.63
N PHE A 78 11.64 -15.35 -2.15
CA PHE A 78 13.02 -15.08 -1.74
C PHE A 78 13.14 -14.96 -0.22
N ALA A 79 12.28 -14.19 0.43
CA ALA A 79 12.23 -14.07 1.89
C ALA A 79 11.94 -15.42 2.59
N TYR A 80 11.04 -16.24 2.05
CA TYR A 80 10.73 -17.57 2.61
C TYR A 80 11.91 -18.54 2.57
N TRP A 81 12.67 -18.51 1.48
CA TRP A 81 13.80 -19.42 1.24
C TRP A 81 15.08 -18.92 1.92
N PHE A 82 15.32 -17.61 1.94
CA PHE A 82 16.44 -16.99 2.65
C PHE A 82 16.40 -17.30 4.16
N ASN A 83 15.20 -17.39 4.73
CA ASN A 83 14.98 -17.68 6.15
C ASN A 83 14.75 -19.18 6.45
N ALA A 84 15.32 -20.09 5.66
CA ALA A 84 15.08 -21.53 5.77
C ALA A 84 15.37 -22.14 7.17
N GLY A 85 16.26 -21.52 7.96
CA GLY A 85 16.59 -21.95 9.32
C GLY A 85 15.52 -21.64 10.38
N LEU A 86 14.47 -20.87 10.04
CA LEU A 86 13.40 -20.53 10.97
C LEU A 86 12.22 -21.52 10.90
N PRO A 87 11.39 -21.61 11.95
CA PRO A 87 10.14 -22.36 11.90
C PRO A 87 9.22 -21.88 10.76
N THR A 88 8.51 -22.81 10.13
CA THR A 88 7.62 -22.55 8.98
C THR A 88 6.64 -21.40 9.21
N LYS A 89 6.09 -21.28 10.43
CA LYS A 89 5.18 -20.18 10.80
C LYS A 89 5.85 -18.81 10.69
N GLN A 90 7.08 -18.68 11.19
CA GLN A 90 7.83 -17.42 11.13
C GLN A 90 8.25 -17.11 9.70
N ARG A 91 8.67 -18.14 8.94
CA ARG A 91 8.99 -17.99 7.51
C ARG A 91 7.80 -17.49 6.70
N GLY A 92 6.61 -18.03 6.94
CA GLY A 92 5.38 -17.59 6.27
C GLY A 92 5.06 -16.11 6.56
N VAL A 93 5.22 -15.67 7.80
CA VAL A 93 5.03 -14.25 8.18
C VAL A 93 6.05 -13.35 7.50
N LEU A 94 7.33 -13.74 7.46
CA LEU A 94 8.39 -12.96 6.80
C LEU A 94 8.22 -12.93 5.28
N ALA A 95 7.79 -14.04 4.68
CA ALA A 95 7.46 -14.12 3.26
C ALA A 95 6.31 -13.17 2.92
N PHE A 96 5.25 -13.17 3.73
CA PHE A 96 4.15 -12.24 3.58
C PHE A 96 4.61 -10.79 3.73
N ALA A 97 5.39 -10.47 4.77
CA ALA A 97 5.91 -9.11 4.98
C ALA A 97 6.88 -8.65 3.87
N GLY A 98 7.63 -9.58 3.26
CA GLY A 98 8.53 -9.27 2.15
C GLY A 98 7.82 -9.07 0.82
N GLY A 99 6.72 -9.78 0.58
CA GLY A 99 5.93 -9.66 -0.65
C GLY A 99 4.75 -8.68 -0.58
N SER A 100 4.31 -8.31 0.63
CA SER A 100 3.17 -7.42 0.85
C SER A 100 3.61 -6.16 1.59
N GLY A 101 3.40 -5.01 0.94
CA GLY A 101 3.53 -3.70 1.56
C GLY A 101 2.16 -3.07 1.83
N ASN A 102 2.16 -1.94 2.54
CA ASN A 102 0.95 -1.11 2.67
C ASN A 102 0.73 -0.23 1.42
N THR A 103 0.79 -0.83 0.23
CA THR A 103 0.68 -0.14 -1.06
C THR A 103 -0.72 0.44 -1.26
N GLY A 104 -1.75 -0.19 -0.71
CA GLY A 104 -3.12 0.33 -0.69
C GLY A 104 -3.29 1.55 0.22
N TYR A 105 -3.11 1.41 1.53
CA TYR A 105 -3.45 2.51 2.45
C TYR A 105 -2.36 3.58 2.57
N PHE A 106 -1.09 3.25 2.33
CA PHE A 106 0.00 4.23 2.34
C PHE A 106 0.44 4.62 0.92
N GLY A 107 0.54 3.66 0.00
CA GLY A 107 1.01 3.92 -1.36
C GLY A 107 0.08 4.84 -2.17
N ILE A 108 -1.24 4.68 -2.06
CA ILE A 108 -2.21 5.54 -2.77
C ILE A 108 -2.09 7.01 -2.34
N PRO A 109 -2.13 7.37 -1.03
CA PRO A 109 -1.90 8.75 -0.60
C PRO A 109 -0.55 9.32 -1.04
N VAL A 110 0.52 8.50 -0.99
CA VAL A 110 1.86 8.91 -1.43
C VAL A 110 1.86 9.23 -2.91
N ALA A 111 1.27 8.38 -3.74
CA ALA A 111 1.19 8.61 -5.17
C ALA A 111 0.37 9.87 -5.49
N LEU A 112 -0.76 10.04 -4.81
CA LEU A 112 -1.59 11.24 -4.94
C LEU A 112 -0.82 12.52 -4.59
N ALA A 113 -0.07 12.53 -3.49
CA ALA A 113 0.70 13.69 -3.05
C ALA A 113 1.88 14.03 -3.97
N LEU A 114 2.50 13.02 -4.59
CA LEU A 114 3.68 13.20 -5.43
C LEU A 114 3.35 13.46 -6.90
N PHE A 115 2.35 12.76 -7.43
CA PHE A 115 2.05 12.65 -8.86
C PHE A 115 0.61 13.05 -9.23
N GLY A 116 -0.25 13.34 -8.25
CA GLY A 116 -1.64 13.77 -8.49
C GLY A 116 -2.60 12.61 -8.78
N GLU A 117 -3.85 12.96 -9.08
CA GLU A 117 -4.98 12.02 -9.18
C GLU A 117 -4.80 10.96 -10.27
N ALA A 118 -4.16 11.32 -11.39
CA ALA A 118 -3.92 10.40 -12.50
C ALA A 118 -3.07 9.16 -12.11
N SER A 119 -2.28 9.26 -11.03
CA SER A 119 -1.44 8.17 -10.55
C SER A 119 -2.20 7.12 -9.73
N VAL A 120 -3.34 7.48 -9.13
CA VAL A 120 -4.10 6.61 -8.23
C VAL A 120 -4.54 5.34 -8.94
N GLY A 121 -5.04 5.49 -10.16
CA GLY A 121 -5.44 4.39 -11.03
C GLY A 121 -4.34 3.36 -11.26
N LEU A 122 -3.16 3.84 -11.65
CA LEU A 122 -1.99 3.00 -11.91
C LEU A 122 -1.50 2.29 -10.65
N VAL A 123 -1.47 3.00 -9.52
CA VAL A 123 -1.04 2.43 -8.23
C VAL A 123 -1.98 1.32 -7.83
N VAL A 124 -3.29 1.54 -7.90
CA VAL A 124 -4.31 0.54 -7.51
C VAL A 124 -4.24 -0.73 -8.36
N LEU A 125 -3.88 -0.63 -9.63
CA LEU A 125 -3.62 -1.80 -10.48
C LEU A 125 -2.41 -2.64 -10.02
N CYS A 126 -1.53 -2.07 -9.19
CA CYS A 126 -0.30 -2.68 -8.72
C CYS A 126 -0.32 -3.05 -7.21
N VAL A 127 -1.44 -2.84 -6.52
CA VAL A 127 -1.60 -3.12 -5.08
C VAL A 127 -1.84 -4.60 -4.83
#